data_AF-A0A7T1I9K3-F1
#
_entry.id   AF-A0A7T1I9K3-F1
#
_cell.length_a   1.000
_cell.length_b   1.000
_cell.length_c   1.000
_cell.angle_alpha   90.00
_cell.angle_beta   90.00
_cell.angle_gamma   90.00
#
_symmetry.space_group_name_H-M   'P 1'
#
loop_
_entity.id
_entity.type
_entity.pdbx_description
1 polymer ?
#
loop_
_entity_poly.entity_id
_entity_poly.type
_entity_poly.pdbx_seq_one_letter_code
_entity_poly.pdbx_strand_id
1 'polypeptide(L)'
;MPLPLSRLEPFRKEEIEDWPWLDQAVLRSSRSRQVCMTCHFFRHHPGPECIPLLTCHLNQGLIAHGEHLISSCSGWTEDVHRQRGWAPEAA
;
A
#
# COMPACT_ATOMS: atom_id res chain seq x y z
N MET A 1 -25.99 7.34 22.32
CA MET A 1 -25.89 7.82 20.93
C MET A 1 -25.07 6.82 20.14
N PRO A 2 -25.59 6.24 19.05
CA PRO A 2 -24.77 5.48 18.12
C PRO A 2 -23.84 6.45 17.37
N LEU A 3 -22.55 6.11 17.28
CA LEU A 3 -21.59 6.88 16.51
C LEU A 3 -21.96 6.83 15.02
N PRO A 4 -21.86 7.94 14.27
CA PRO A 4 -22.12 7.94 12.84
C PRO A 4 -21.13 7.03 12.12
N LEU A 5 -21.65 6.05 11.37
CA LEU A 5 -20.91 5.07 10.56
C LEU A 5 -20.03 5.72 9.48
N SER A 6 -20.17 7.02 9.23
CA SER A 6 -19.38 7.82 8.29
C SER A 6 -17.86 7.86 8.57
N ARG A 7 -17.43 7.36 9.74
CA ARG A 7 -16.01 7.28 10.13
C ARG A 7 -15.34 5.95 9.72
N LEU A 8 -16.11 5.04 9.15
CA LEU A 8 -15.65 3.79 8.54
C LEU A 8 -16.15 3.79 7.09
N GLU A 9 -15.86 4.82 6.30
CA GLU A 9 -15.97 4.65 4.84
C GLU A 9 -14.70 3.88 4.44
N PRO A 10 -14.76 2.55 4.21
CA PRO A 10 -13.71 1.90 3.45
C PRO A 10 -13.60 2.71 2.16
N PHE A 11 -12.41 3.24 1.91
CA PHE A 11 -12.09 3.97 0.69
C PHE A 11 -12.74 3.24 -0.48
N ARG A 12 -13.72 3.88 -1.13
CA ARG A 12 -14.66 3.16 -1.99
C ARG A 12 -13.86 2.49 -3.10
N LYS A 13 -14.19 1.24 -3.40
CA LYS A 13 -13.46 0.41 -4.38
C LYS A 13 -13.17 1.16 -5.68
N GLU A 14 -14.17 1.86 -6.22
CA GLU A 14 -14.05 2.69 -7.44
C GLU A 14 -12.98 3.79 -7.31
N GLU A 15 -12.85 4.42 -6.14
CA GLU A 15 -11.89 5.52 -5.94
C GLU A 15 -10.42 5.03 -5.99
N ILE A 16 -10.16 3.75 -5.68
CA ILE A 16 -8.81 3.15 -5.75
C ILE A 16 -8.44 2.82 -7.19
N GLU A 17 -9.41 2.37 -7.99
CA GLU A 17 -9.17 2.02 -9.39
C GLU A 17 -8.75 3.24 -10.21
N ASP A 18 -9.18 4.45 -9.81
CA ASP A 18 -8.82 5.73 -10.41
C ASP A 18 -7.50 6.33 -9.89
N TRP A 19 -6.82 5.68 -8.94
CA TRP A 19 -5.54 6.18 -8.43
C TRP A 19 -4.46 6.24 -9.52
N PRO A 20 -3.59 7.26 -9.50
CA PRO A 20 -2.48 7.34 -10.44
C PRO A 20 -1.48 6.21 -10.20
N TRP A 21 -0.89 5.70 -11.28
CA TRP A 21 0.26 4.80 -11.18
C TRP A 21 1.49 5.56 -10.68
N LEU A 22 2.14 5.01 -9.67
CA LEU A 22 3.36 5.55 -9.10
C LEU A 22 4.54 5.28 -10.04
N ASP A 23 5.36 6.31 -10.25
CA ASP A 23 6.54 6.29 -11.09
C ASP A 23 7.83 6.25 -10.25
N GLN A 24 8.99 6.35 -10.92
CA GLN A 24 10.29 6.34 -10.24
C GLN A 24 10.57 7.61 -9.42
N ALA A 25 9.77 8.68 -9.55
CA ALA A 25 9.88 9.84 -8.67
C ALA A 25 9.38 9.52 -7.24
N VAL A 26 8.40 8.61 -7.14
CA VAL A 26 7.82 8.17 -5.85
C VAL A 26 8.40 6.84 -5.38
N LEU A 27 8.56 5.88 -6.29
CA LEU A 27 9.10 4.55 -6.03
C LEU A 27 10.60 4.53 -6.26
N ARG A 28 11.37 4.44 -5.17
CA ARG A 28 12.83 4.38 -5.22
C ARG A 28 13.28 2.92 -5.30
N SER A 29 14.18 2.62 -6.23
CA SER A 29 14.75 1.27 -6.36
C SER A 29 15.44 0.84 -5.07
N SER A 30 15.17 -0.38 -4.66
CA SER A 30 15.72 -1.01 -3.46
C SER A 30 16.47 -2.28 -3.82
N ARG A 31 17.63 -2.51 -3.18
CA ARG A 31 18.48 -3.69 -3.41
C ARG A 31 18.47 -4.66 -2.23
N SER A 32 17.51 -4.51 -1.33
CA SER A 32 17.40 -5.25 -0.08
C SER A 32 15.93 -5.63 0.16
N ARG A 33 15.59 -6.14 1.35
CA ARG A 33 14.19 -6.47 1.72
C ARG A 33 13.31 -5.23 1.95
N GLN A 34 13.84 -4.04 1.68
CA GLN A 34 13.20 -2.75 1.90
C GLN A 34 12.35 -2.36 0.69
N VAL A 35 11.25 -3.07 0.47
CA VAL A 35 10.41 -2.99 -0.73
C VAL A 35 8.98 -2.64 -0.36
N CYS A 36 8.18 -2.18 -1.32
CA CYS A 36 6.80 -1.80 -1.08
C CYS A 36 5.98 -2.94 -0.47
N MET A 37 6.19 -4.19 -0.89
CA MET A 37 5.48 -5.34 -0.30
C MET A 37 5.67 -5.48 1.23
N THR A 38 6.79 -5.01 1.78
CA THR A 38 7.07 -4.99 3.23
C THR A 38 6.77 -3.64 3.88
N CYS A 39 6.26 -2.67 3.11
CA CYS A 39 5.90 -1.35 3.61
C CYS A 39 4.61 -1.39 4.43
N HIS A 40 4.56 -0.61 5.51
CA HIS A 40 3.35 -0.44 6.30
C HIS A 40 2.16 0.10 5.48
N PHE A 41 2.42 0.94 4.47
CA PHE A 41 1.38 1.60 3.68
C PHE A 41 0.91 0.77 2.47
N PHE A 42 1.53 -0.39 2.26
CA PHE A 42 1.17 -1.27 1.16
C PHE A 42 -0.09 -2.06 1.47
N ARG A 43 -1.00 -2.14 0.51
CA ARG A 43 -2.21 -2.96 0.61
C ARG A 43 -2.46 -3.67 -0.72
N HIS A 44 -3.08 -4.84 -0.62
CA HIS A 44 -3.74 -5.49 -1.74
C HIS A 44 -5.18 -5.02 -1.76
N HIS A 45 -5.64 -4.60 -2.94
CA HIS A 45 -7.01 -4.20 -3.15
C HIS A 45 -7.64 -5.10 -4.24
N PRO A 46 -8.88 -5.60 -4.05
CA PRO A 46 -9.56 -6.35 -5.10
C PRO A 46 -9.89 -5.41 -6.26
N GLY A 47 -9.19 -5.59 -7.38
CA GLY A 47 -9.43 -4.80 -8.60
C GLY A 47 -10.59 -5.32 -9.45
N PRO A 48 -10.69 -4.83 -10.69
CA PRO A 48 -11.67 -5.29 -11.65
C PRO A 48 -11.36 -6.74 -12.06
N GLU A 49 -12.40 -7.52 -12.36
CA GLU A 49 -12.27 -8.92 -12.79
C GLU A 49 -11.44 -9.81 -11.83
N CYS A 50 -11.44 -9.49 -10.53
CA CYS A 50 -10.65 -10.17 -9.49
C CYS A 50 -9.12 -10.09 -9.68
N ILE A 51 -8.62 -9.15 -10.48
CA ILE A 51 -7.19 -8.89 -10.59
C ILE A 51 -6.77 -8.00 -9.42
N PRO A 52 -5.84 -8.41 -8.54
CA PRO A 52 -5.47 -7.61 -7.38
C PRO A 52 -4.69 -6.36 -7.81
N LEU A 53 -5.15 -5.20 -7.36
CA LEU A 53 -4.41 -3.94 -7.45
C LEU A 53 -3.46 -3.84 -6.26
N LEU A 54 -2.24 -3.41 -6.54
CA LEU A 54 -1.20 -3.16 -5.55
C LEU A 54 -1.18 -1.67 -5.26
N THR A 55 -1.32 -1.28 -4.00
CA THR A 55 -1.54 0.13 -3.67
C THR A 55 -0.60 0.63 -2.60
N CYS A 56 -0.31 1.94 -2.64
CA CYS A 56 0.37 2.66 -1.58
C CYS A 56 -0.59 3.69 -0.99
N HIS A 57 -1.06 3.49 0.24
CA HIS A 57 -2.00 4.42 0.88
C HIS A 57 -1.38 5.77 1.29
N LEU A 58 -0.06 5.83 1.47
CA LEU A 58 0.62 7.09 1.76
C LEU A 58 0.56 8.05 0.56
N ASN A 59 0.80 7.52 -0.64
CA ASN A 59 0.83 8.29 -1.88
C ASN A 59 -0.51 8.24 -2.63
N GLN A 60 -1.49 7.49 -2.14
CA GLN A 60 -2.79 7.24 -2.80
C GLN A 60 -2.59 6.87 -4.27
N GLY A 61 -1.73 5.88 -4.51
CA GLY A 61 -1.30 5.49 -5.87
C GLY A 61 -1.22 3.99 -6.07
N LEU A 62 -1.34 3.57 -7.33
CA LEU A 62 -1.18 2.20 -7.78
C LEU A 62 0.30 1.87 -8.02
N ILE A 63 0.70 0.66 -7.67
CA ILE A 63 2.07 0.14 -7.85
C ILE A 63 2.02 -0.88 -8.97
N ALA A 64 2.85 -0.69 -10.00
CA ALA A 64 2.96 -1.66 -11.08
C ALA A 64 3.35 -3.06 -10.56
N HIS A 65 2.86 -4.12 -11.22
CA HIS A 65 3.30 -5.48 -10.92
C HIS A 65 4.82 -5.58 -11.11
N GLY A 66 5.50 -6.24 -10.17
CA GLY A 66 6.96 -6.31 -10.10
C GLY A 66 7.60 -5.18 -9.28
N GLU A 67 7.18 -3.91 -9.46
CA GLU A 67 7.78 -2.77 -8.74
C GLU A 67 7.67 -2.91 -7.22
N HIS A 68 6.59 -3.52 -6.73
CA HIS A 68 6.40 -3.77 -5.30
C HIS A 68 7.46 -4.69 -4.66
N LEU A 69 8.22 -5.44 -5.47
CA LEU A 69 9.27 -6.37 -5.05
C LEU A 69 10.68 -5.81 -5.19
N ILE A 70 10.85 -4.69 -5.90
CA ILE A 70 12.16 -4.11 -6.21
C ILE A 70 12.29 -2.62 -5.86
N SER A 71 11.20 -1.97 -5.47
CA SER A 71 11.16 -0.54 -5.16
C SER A 71 10.42 -0.29 -3.84
N SER A 72 10.72 0.81 -3.15
CA SER A 72 10.02 1.27 -1.95
C SER A 72 9.64 2.75 -2.04
N CYS A 73 8.54 3.11 -1.39
CA CYS A 73 8.14 4.51 -1.24
C CYS A 73 8.88 5.19 -0.08
N SER A 74 8.85 6.53 -0.04
CA SER A 74 9.46 7.34 1.02
C SER A 74 8.94 7.06 2.43
N GLY A 75 7.73 6.51 2.56
CA GLY A 75 7.15 6.10 3.84
C GLY A 75 7.72 4.82 4.42
N TRP A 76 8.49 4.05 3.63
CA TRP A 76 9.13 2.84 4.10
C TRP A 76 10.25 3.20 5.09
N THR A 77 10.12 2.75 6.34
CA THR A 77 11.14 2.94 7.38
C THR A 77 11.20 1.70 8.27
N GLU A 78 12.42 1.26 8.62
CA GLU A 78 12.65 0.08 9.49
C GLU A 78 12.01 0.24 10.86
N ASP A 79 12.00 1.48 11.35
CA ASP A 79 11.49 1.85 12.66
C ASP A 79 9.96 1.63 12.77
N VAL A 80 9.18 1.92 11.72
CA VAL A 80 7.73 1.67 11.72
C VAL A 80 7.40 0.18 11.73
N HIS A 81 8.20 -0.64 11.04
CA HIS A 81 8.05 -2.09 11.05
C HIS A 81 8.38 -2.68 12.43
N ARG A 82 9.44 -2.19 13.06
CA ARG A 82 9.90 -2.65 14.38
C ARG A 82 9.04 -2.16 15.55
N GLN A 83 8.52 -0.92 15.49
CA GLN A 83 7.75 -0.32 16.58
C GLN A 83 6.32 -0.86 16.70
N ARG A 84 5.70 -1.29 15.59
CA ARG A 84 4.29 -1.74 15.62
C ARG A 84 4.10 -3.25 15.75
N GLY A 85 5.17 -4.03 15.91
CA GLY A 85 5.07 -5.50 15.96
C GLY A 85 4.37 -6.08 14.72
N TRP A 86 4.51 -5.41 13.56
CA TRP A 86 3.80 -5.76 12.34
C TRP A 86 4.43 -7.01 11.71
N ALA A 87 3.87 -8.17 12.02
CA ALA A 87 4.11 -9.43 11.33
C ALA A 87 2.91 -9.73 10.41
N PRO A 88 3.01 -9.54 9.08
CA PRO A 88 1.93 -9.84 8.15
C PRO A 88 1.57 -11.35 8.10
N GLU A 89 2.41 -12.22 8.67
CA GLU A 89 2.20 -13.68 8.73
C GLU A 89 1.46 -14.19 10.00
N ALA A 90 1.06 -13.33 10.93
CA ALA A 90 0.49 -13.73 12.23
C ALA A 90 -1.02 -13.50 12.41
N ALA A 91 -1.76 -13.22 11.32
CA ALA A 91 -3.21 -12.99 11.34
C ALA A 91 -4.00 -14.15 10.72
#